data_AF-A0A1Q2U1H7-F1
#
_entry.id   AF-A0A1Q2U1H7-F1
#
_cell.length_a   1.000
_cell.length_b   1.000
_cell.length_c   1.000
_cell.angle_alpha   90.00
_cell.angle_beta   90.00
_cell.angle_gamma   90.00
#
_symmetry.space_group_name_H-M   'P 1'
#
loop_
_entity.id
_entity.type
_entity.pdbx_description
1 polymer ?
#
loop_
_entity_poly.entity_id
_entity_poly.type
_entity_poly.pdbx_seq_one_letter_code
_entity_poly.pdbx_strand_id
1 'polypeptide(L)'
;MTAFAMITADSDRLLAQVSRCASTLYHWLLRQRPAGKLFEADLEDFRTWTGTFRKKAYCFKWVRRAIDELTHLGLVEIERQYNSKIYKLAAHRAGNKTSQPENKTFQIENKTSQKRPANPDAVVDTYIENRETTNTFCSAADLKNSFFQDKVTGILEKFSEIEQVTKNPKLSKNRNEVTEITHKSAPKESIIPGQSVEKTIKKPDPVPDFGDRVLERPPQSPEPGHQCIAPADKPIDQAQQTEEEEREQPIKVVNQKAKEQLDLVDSLGIRLNPALVRLVKTTAAEIIEGAIAAYQRYRRDHYVKNPAGFFVYAVRNALENQHTNHQSNFFFWFEAMRKIGRLGYYEEKDGDYFVRDGQHFVSWQVLVERGWTCEYLQKRLRR
;
A
#
# COMPACT_ATOMS: atom_id res chain seq x y z
N MET A 1 4.53 -42.91 -20.79
CA MET A 1 4.86 -42.09 -19.60
C MET A 1 5.28 -40.70 -20.07
N THR A 2 4.83 -39.63 -19.43
CA THR A 2 5.22 -38.26 -19.79
C THR A 2 6.56 -37.94 -19.13
N ALA A 3 7.63 -37.74 -19.92
CA ALA A 3 8.91 -37.34 -19.37
C ALA A 3 8.86 -35.88 -18.89
N PHE A 4 8.83 -35.68 -17.57
CA PHE A 4 8.96 -34.35 -16.98
C PHE A 4 10.38 -33.81 -17.22
N ALA A 5 10.49 -32.53 -17.56
CA ALA A 5 11.77 -31.92 -17.85
C ALA A 5 12.61 -31.77 -16.57
N MET A 6 13.74 -32.47 -16.47
CA MET A 6 14.76 -32.16 -15.46
C MET A 6 15.16 -30.67 -15.57
N ILE A 7 15.29 -30.03 -14.41
CA ILE A 7 15.90 -28.70 -14.27
C ILE A 7 17.40 -28.85 -14.58
N THR A 8 17.98 -27.88 -15.29
CA THR A 8 19.41 -27.86 -15.62
C THR A 8 20.13 -26.80 -14.80
N ALA A 9 21.39 -27.05 -14.42
CA ALA A 9 22.19 -26.12 -13.62
C ALA A 9 22.34 -24.73 -14.26
N ASP A 10 22.35 -24.64 -15.60
CA ASP A 10 22.34 -23.35 -16.32
C ASP A 10 21.04 -22.58 -16.13
N SER A 11 19.91 -23.29 -16.02
CA SER A 11 18.62 -22.68 -15.67
C SER A 11 18.67 -22.15 -14.23
N ASP A 12 19.15 -22.94 -13.27
CA ASP A 12 19.30 -22.51 -11.87
C ASP A 12 20.22 -21.28 -11.73
N ARG A 13 21.33 -21.23 -12.48
CA ARG A 13 22.27 -20.10 -12.51
C ARG A 13 21.63 -18.81 -13.03
N LEU A 14 20.72 -18.90 -14.00
CA LEU A 14 19.92 -17.76 -14.45
C LEU A 14 18.83 -17.39 -13.45
N LEU A 15 18.18 -18.38 -12.83
CA LEU A 15 17.13 -18.16 -11.84
C LEU A 15 17.64 -17.55 -10.51
N ALA A 16 18.94 -17.69 -10.22
CA ALA A 16 19.60 -17.00 -9.11
C ALA A 16 19.63 -15.45 -9.29
N GLN A 17 19.39 -14.93 -10.50
CA GLN A 17 19.43 -13.51 -10.82
C GLN A 17 18.06 -12.81 -10.80
N VAL A 18 16.95 -13.57 -10.77
CA VAL A 18 15.58 -13.04 -10.85
C VAL A 18 14.89 -13.03 -9.48
N SER A 19 13.69 -12.43 -9.40
CA SER A 19 12.90 -12.50 -8.17
C SER A 19 12.54 -13.94 -7.79
N ARG A 20 12.40 -14.22 -6.49
CA ARG A 20 11.87 -15.51 -6.00
C ARG A 20 10.50 -15.86 -6.60
N CYS A 21 9.72 -14.86 -7.04
CA CYS A 21 8.46 -15.06 -7.75
C CYS A 21 8.69 -15.63 -9.16
N ALA A 22 9.63 -15.09 -9.92
CA ALA A 22 10.03 -15.59 -11.25
C ALA A 22 10.57 -17.03 -11.19
N SER A 23 11.50 -17.33 -10.28
CA SER A 23 11.97 -18.72 -10.08
C SER A 23 10.84 -19.68 -9.71
N THR A 24 9.94 -19.29 -8.79
CA THR A 24 8.77 -20.10 -8.41
C THR A 24 7.82 -20.33 -9.60
N LEU A 25 7.60 -19.31 -10.44
CA LEU A 25 6.74 -19.36 -11.61
C LEU A 25 7.30 -20.27 -12.71
N TYR A 26 8.59 -20.12 -13.04
CA TYR A 26 9.25 -20.96 -14.04
C TYR A 26 9.24 -22.45 -13.64
N HIS A 27 9.52 -22.77 -12.37
CA HIS A 27 9.42 -24.12 -11.85
C HIS A 27 7.99 -24.68 -11.84
N TRP A 28 6.96 -23.84 -11.74
CA TRP A 28 5.57 -24.26 -11.90
C TRP A 28 5.23 -24.53 -13.38
N LEU A 29 5.65 -23.67 -14.30
CA LEU A 29 5.42 -23.86 -15.74
C LEU A 29 6.00 -25.19 -16.26
N LEU A 30 7.25 -25.50 -15.87
CA LEU A 30 7.91 -26.77 -16.23
C LEU A 30 7.28 -28.03 -15.61
N ARG A 31 6.45 -27.89 -14.57
CA ARG A 31 5.66 -29.00 -14.01
C ARG A 31 4.38 -29.25 -14.80
N GLN A 32 3.79 -28.22 -15.40
CA GLN A 32 2.55 -28.34 -16.19
C GLN A 32 2.80 -28.94 -17.58
N ARG A 33 3.90 -28.54 -18.24
CA ARG A 33 4.28 -28.99 -19.59
C ARG A 33 5.81 -29.13 -19.74
N PRO A 34 6.29 -30.05 -20.58
CA PRO A 34 7.71 -30.13 -20.92
C PRO A 34 8.17 -28.87 -21.66
N ALA A 35 9.44 -28.51 -21.48
CA ALA A 35 10.03 -27.30 -22.05
C ALA A 35 9.88 -27.22 -23.58
N GLY A 36 9.76 -26.00 -24.10
CA GLY A 36 9.60 -25.70 -25.52
C GLY A 36 8.19 -25.93 -26.10
N LYS A 37 7.24 -26.47 -25.32
CA LYS A 37 5.84 -26.59 -25.76
C LYS A 37 5.02 -25.37 -25.34
N LEU A 38 4.35 -24.77 -26.33
CA LEU A 38 3.33 -23.73 -26.12
C LEU A 38 2.11 -24.32 -25.41
N PHE A 39 1.61 -23.63 -24.39
CA PHE A 39 0.37 -23.96 -23.72
C PHE A 39 -0.29 -22.73 -23.12
N GLU A 40 -1.58 -22.86 -22.79
CA GLU A 40 -2.36 -21.82 -22.13
C GLU A 40 -2.24 -22.00 -20.62
N ALA A 41 -1.75 -20.97 -19.94
CA ALA A 41 -1.54 -20.93 -18.50
C ALA A 41 -2.42 -19.84 -17.88
N ASP A 42 -3.29 -20.22 -16.94
CA ASP A 42 -3.94 -19.26 -16.05
C ASP A 42 -3.01 -18.97 -14.85
N LEU A 43 -2.75 -17.69 -14.61
CA LEU A 43 -1.96 -17.22 -13.49
C LEU A 43 -2.75 -17.27 -12.16
N GLU A 44 -4.07 -17.41 -12.19
CA GLU A 44 -4.88 -17.65 -10.98
C GLU A 44 -4.64 -19.06 -10.42
N ASP A 45 -4.42 -20.07 -11.26
CA ASP A 45 -4.01 -21.41 -10.83
C ASP A 45 -2.62 -21.37 -10.17
N PHE A 46 -1.68 -20.62 -10.75
CA PHE A 46 -0.37 -20.38 -10.12
C PHE A 46 -0.53 -19.67 -8.76
N ARG A 47 -1.36 -18.63 -8.67
CA ARG A 47 -1.61 -17.92 -7.41
C ARG A 47 -2.19 -18.86 -6.35
N THR A 48 -3.21 -19.64 -6.72
CA THR A 48 -3.87 -20.63 -5.85
C THR A 48 -2.88 -21.69 -5.38
N TRP A 49 -2.09 -22.26 -6.30
CA TRP A 49 -1.03 -23.21 -6.00
C TRP A 49 0.01 -22.62 -5.01
N THR A 50 0.49 -21.39 -5.24
CA THR A 50 1.43 -20.73 -4.29
C THR A 50 0.80 -20.36 -2.95
N GLY A 51 -0.54 -20.28 -2.87
CA GLY A 51 -1.26 -20.11 -1.61
C GLY A 51 -1.26 -21.35 -0.71
N THR A 52 -1.04 -22.56 -1.26
CA THR A 52 -1.04 -23.80 -0.46
C THR A 52 0.18 -23.91 0.45
N PHE A 53 1.35 -23.46 -0.01
CA PHE A 53 2.63 -23.57 0.72
C PHE A 53 3.19 -22.23 1.20
N ARG A 54 2.54 -21.09 0.89
CA ARG A 54 2.90 -19.76 1.41
C ARG A 54 1.71 -19.17 2.14
N LYS A 55 1.94 -18.65 3.36
CA LYS A 55 0.94 -17.94 4.19
C LYS A 55 0.17 -16.80 3.48
N LYS A 56 0.65 -16.35 2.32
CA LYS A 56 -0.03 -15.40 1.43
C LYS A 56 0.40 -15.69 -0.02
N ALA A 57 -0.57 -15.92 -0.91
CA ALA A 57 -0.32 -16.06 -2.35
C ALA A 57 0.33 -14.79 -2.93
N TYR A 58 1.06 -14.90 -4.04
CA TYR A 58 1.54 -13.71 -4.76
C TYR A 58 0.36 -12.87 -5.28
N CYS A 59 0.50 -11.55 -5.37
CA CYS A 59 -0.49 -10.69 -6.06
C CYS A 59 -0.11 -10.52 -7.54
N PHE A 60 -1.08 -10.25 -8.41
CA PHE A 60 -0.85 -10.17 -9.86
C PHE A 60 0.24 -9.18 -10.29
N LYS A 61 0.49 -8.11 -9.53
CA LYS A 61 1.60 -7.17 -9.81
C LYS A 61 2.97 -7.86 -9.76
N TRP A 62 3.18 -8.77 -8.82
CA TRP A 62 4.40 -9.57 -8.74
C TRP A 62 4.45 -10.67 -9.80
N VAL A 63 3.31 -11.31 -10.11
CA VAL A 63 3.27 -12.39 -11.12
C VAL A 63 3.53 -11.85 -12.53
N ARG A 64 3.01 -10.67 -12.90
CA ARG A 64 3.34 -10.04 -14.19
C ARG A 64 4.81 -9.65 -14.28
N ARG A 65 5.34 -8.95 -13.27
CA ARG A 65 6.78 -8.65 -13.17
C ARG A 65 7.66 -9.90 -13.27
N ALA A 66 7.22 -11.00 -12.68
CA ALA A 66 7.91 -12.28 -12.78
C ALA A 66 7.91 -12.88 -14.20
N ILE A 67 6.85 -12.66 -14.99
CA ILE A 67 6.83 -13.00 -16.42
C ILE A 67 7.79 -12.09 -17.18
N ASP A 68 7.74 -10.77 -16.94
CA ASP A 68 8.61 -9.78 -17.59
C ASP A 68 10.11 -10.12 -17.35
N GLU A 69 10.47 -10.50 -16.12
CA GLU A 69 11.82 -10.96 -15.73
C GLU A 69 12.22 -12.26 -16.47
N LEU A 70 11.33 -13.24 -16.60
CA LEU A 70 11.61 -14.51 -17.32
C LEU A 70 11.67 -14.33 -18.84
N THR A 71 10.88 -13.44 -19.41
CA THR A 71 10.90 -13.12 -20.85
C THR A 71 12.11 -12.26 -21.22
N HIS A 72 12.59 -11.38 -20.33
CA HIS A 72 13.85 -10.67 -20.52
C HIS A 72 15.06 -11.62 -20.62
N LEU A 73 15.11 -12.68 -19.80
CA LEU A 73 16.11 -13.74 -19.96
C LEU A 73 15.80 -14.66 -21.17
N GLY A 74 14.56 -14.64 -21.66
CA GLY A 74 14.03 -15.57 -22.65
C GLY A 74 14.00 -17.02 -22.15
N LEU A 75 13.73 -17.20 -20.85
CA LEU A 75 13.29 -18.46 -20.25
C LEU A 75 11.79 -18.70 -20.45
N VAL A 76 11.01 -17.66 -20.76
CA VAL A 76 9.60 -17.76 -21.15
C VAL A 76 9.34 -16.92 -22.40
N GLU A 77 8.79 -17.55 -23.43
CA GLU A 77 8.31 -16.91 -24.65
C GLU A 77 6.78 -16.77 -24.58
N ILE A 78 6.26 -15.57 -24.91
CA ILE A 78 4.83 -15.27 -24.90
C ILE A 78 4.34 -15.20 -26.35
N GLU A 79 3.52 -16.15 -26.76
CA GLU A 79 2.90 -16.16 -28.09
C GLU A 79 1.68 -15.23 -28.12
N ARG A 80 0.82 -15.30 -27.09
CA ARG A 80 -0.42 -14.53 -27.04
C ARG A 80 -0.86 -14.23 -25.62
N GLN A 81 -1.30 -13.01 -25.36
CA GLN A 81 -2.05 -12.65 -24.16
C GLN A 81 -3.55 -12.64 -24.49
N TYR A 82 -4.35 -13.44 -23.78
CA TYR A 82 -5.82 -13.40 -23.91
C TYR A 82 -6.45 -12.48 -22.87
N ASN A 83 -5.92 -12.50 -21.66
CA ASN A 83 -6.33 -11.65 -20.56
C ASN A 83 -5.10 -11.30 -19.72
N SER A 84 -5.22 -10.30 -18.87
CA SER A 84 -4.27 -9.94 -17.82
C SER A 84 -3.97 -11.06 -16.79
N LYS A 85 -4.67 -12.20 -16.88
CA LYS A 85 -4.48 -13.46 -16.14
C LYS A 85 -4.11 -14.68 -17.00
N ILE A 86 -4.46 -14.73 -18.29
CA ILE A 86 -4.38 -15.94 -19.12
C ILE A 86 -3.47 -15.68 -20.34
N TYR A 87 -2.42 -16.49 -20.46
CA TYR A 87 -1.34 -16.33 -21.41
C TYR A 87 -1.08 -17.65 -22.14
N LYS A 88 -0.91 -17.59 -23.46
CA LYS A 88 -0.37 -18.66 -24.28
C LYS A 88 1.14 -18.45 -24.39
N LEU A 89 1.91 -19.35 -23.78
CA LEU A 89 3.36 -19.20 -23.59
C LEU A 89 4.09 -20.54 -23.61
N ALA A 90 5.40 -20.50 -23.83
CA ALA A 90 6.31 -21.64 -23.73
C ALA A 90 7.42 -21.33 -22.70
N ALA A 91 7.70 -22.28 -21.80
CA ALA A 91 8.87 -22.22 -20.95
C ALA A 91 10.05 -22.94 -21.64
N HIS A 92 11.16 -22.24 -21.83
CA HIS A 92 12.35 -22.72 -22.55
C HIS A 92 13.49 -23.05 -21.59
N ARG A 93 14.32 -24.03 -21.96
CA ARG A 93 15.58 -24.29 -21.24
C ARG A 93 16.63 -23.27 -21.62
N ALA A 94 17.49 -22.91 -20.66
CA ALA A 94 18.75 -22.25 -20.94
C ALA A 94 19.54 -23.03 -22.02
N GLY A 95 20.01 -22.34 -23.06
CA GLY A 95 20.72 -22.94 -24.21
C GLY A 95 19.84 -23.32 -25.41
N ASN A 96 18.54 -23.61 -25.24
CA ASN A 96 17.70 -24.17 -26.30
C ASN A 96 17.06 -23.14 -27.28
N LYS A 97 17.64 -21.95 -27.43
CA LYS A 97 17.14 -20.93 -28.38
C LYS A 97 17.59 -21.26 -29.82
N THR A 98 16.89 -22.18 -30.49
CA THR A 98 17.15 -22.59 -31.88
C THR A 98 17.04 -21.44 -32.89
N SER A 99 16.31 -20.39 -32.51
CA SER A 99 16.44 -19.05 -33.06
C SER A 99 16.54 -18.07 -31.89
N GLN A 100 17.41 -17.07 -32.01
CA GLN A 100 17.05 -15.79 -31.40
C GLN A 100 15.93 -15.21 -32.26
N PRO A 101 14.85 -14.64 -31.70
CA PRO A 101 14.20 -13.55 -32.40
C PRO A 101 15.29 -12.49 -32.61
N GLU A 102 15.64 -12.21 -33.86
CA GLU A 102 16.62 -11.17 -34.16
C GLU A 102 16.23 -9.91 -33.40
N ASN A 103 17.18 -9.30 -32.70
CA ASN A 103 16.94 -8.05 -31.99
C ASN A 103 16.64 -6.96 -33.03
N LYS A 104 15.36 -6.85 -33.39
CA LYS A 104 14.77 -5.64 -33.96
C LYS A 104 14.83 -4.60 -32.86
N THR A 105 16.01 -4.03 -32.70
CA THR A 105 16.25 -2.71 -32.14
C THR A 105 15.11 -1.84 -32.63
N PHE A 106 14.27 -1.38 -31.71
CA PHE A 106 13.19 -0.44 -32.02
C PHE A 106 13.82 0.92 -32.32
N GLN A 107 14.48 1.02 -33.48
CA GLN A 107 14.74 2.29 -34.13
C GLN A 107 13.37 2.87 -34.46
N ILE A 108 12.92 3.77 -33.59
CA ILE A 108 11.79 4.65 -33.87
C ILE A 108 12.31 5.67 -34.88
N GLU A 109 12.44 5.22 -36.13
CA GLU A 109 12.66 6.10 -37.27
C GLU A 109 11.48 7.07 -37.33
N ASN A 110 11.72 8.30 -36.89
CA ASN A 110 10.79 9.40 -37.06
C ASN A 110 10.71 9.74 -38.54
N LYS A 111 9.91 8.96 -39.30
CA LYS A 111 9.59 9.21 -40.70
C LYS A 111 8.76 10.49 -40.80
N THR A 112 9.47 11.60 -40.84
CA THR A 112 8.96 12.93 -41.16
C THR A 112 8.16 12.84 -42.44
N SER A 113 6.87 13.17 -42.33
CA SER A 113 5.95 13.13 -43.47
C SER A 113 6.48 14.02 -44.59
N GLN A 114 6.67 13.45 -45.78
CA GLN A 114 7.10 14.21 -46.95
C GLN A 114 6.02 15.23 -47.31
N LYS A 115 6.37 16.52 -47.23
CA LYS A 115 5.53 17.60 -47.77
C LYS A 115 5.31 17.33 -49.26
N ARG A 116 4.04 17.33 -49.70
CA ARG A 116 3.71 17.52 -51.12
C ARG A 116 4.09 18.95 -51.54
N PRO A 117 4.53 19.16 -52.79
CA PRO A 117 4.74 20.51 -53.34
C PRO A 117 3.40 21.28 -53.49
N ALA A 118 3.51 22.57 -53.76
CA ALA A 118 2.44 23.54 -53.62
C ALA A 118 1.39 23.53 -54.75
N ASN A 119 0.25 24.16 -54.47
CA ASN A 119 -0.60 24.82 -55.45
C ASN A 119 -0.40 26.35 -55.25
N PRO A 120 -0.35 27.17 -56.31
CA PRO A 120 -0.15 28.62 -56.20
C PRO A 120 -1.46 29.38 -55.90
N ASP A 121 -1.39 30.71 -56.02
CA ASP A 121 -2.49 31.68 -56.08
C ASP A 121 -3.25 32.00 -54.77
N ALA A 122 -2.58 32.79 -53.92
CA ALA A 122 -3.22 33.77 -53.04
C ALA A 122 -2.30 34.99 -52.83
N VAL A 123 -2.59 36.10 -53.52
CA VAL A 123 -1.86 37.38 -53.36
C VAL A 123 -2.47 38.19 -52.22
N VAL A 124 -1.69 38.42 -51.14
CA VAL A 124 -1.88 39.54 -50.19
C VAL A 124 -0.50 40.01 -49.71
N ASP A 125 -0.31 41.33 -49.63
CA ASP A 125 0.97 42.01 -49.37
C ASP A 125 1.25 42.30 -47.88
N THR A 126 2.53 42.19 -47.49
CA THR A 126 3.21 42.93 -46.39
C THR A 126 2.67 42.72 -44.94
N TYR A 127 3.41 42.96 -43.84
CA TYR A 127 4.63 43.75 -43.57
C TYR A 127 5.31 43.31 -42.23
N ILE A 128 6.51 43.84 -41.93
CA ILE A 128 7.19 43.92 -40.60
C ILE A 128 7.87 42.66 -39.99
N GLU A 129 9.22 42.71 -40.06
CA GLU A 129 10.25 42.44 -39.02
C GLU A 129 10.38 41.09 -38.28
N ASN A 130 11.43 40.36 -38.67
CA ASN A 130 12.66 40.15 -37.88
C ASN A 130 12.54 39.90 -36.35
N ARG A 131 12.86 38.66 -35.95
CA ARG A 131 13.90 38.48 -34.91
C ARG A 131 14.67 37.17 -35.08
N GLU A 132 15.97 37.29 -35.24
CA GLU A 132 16.90 36.15 -35.18
C GLU A 132 17.13 35.74 -33.72
N THR A 133 17.13 34.45 -33.40
CA THR A 133 18.05 33.87 -32.40
C THR A 133 18.11 32.34 -32.47
N THR A 134 19.30 31.82 -32.77
CA THR A 134 19.86 30.52 -32.35
C THR A 134 18.94 29.28 -32.29
N ASN A 135 19.12 28.36 -33.26
CA ASN A 135 18.70 26.97 -33.15
C ASN A 135 19.37 26.26 -31.95
N THR A 136 18.57 25.69 -31.04
CA THR A 136 19.00 24.62 -30.12
C THR A 136 17.96 23.50 -30.13
N PHE A 137 18.14 22.54 -31.03
CA PHE A 137 17.28 21.35 -31.11
C PHE A 137 17.61 20.36 -29.99
N CYS A 138 16.93 20.47 -28.85
CA CYS A 138 16.93 19.41 -27.83
C CYS A 138 16.11 18.21 -28.33
N SER A 139 16.75 17.04 -28.47
CA SER A 139 16.09 15.81 -28.90
C SER A 139 15.09 15.31 -27.86
N ALA A 140 13.86 14.99 -28.28
CA ALA A 140 12.75 14.60 -27.40
C ALA A 140 12.75 13.09 -27.03
N ALA A 141 13.92 12.51 -26.77
CA ALA A 141 14.11 11.06 -26.63
C ALA A 141 14.15 10.54 -25.17
N ASP A 142 14.85 11.24 -24.27
CA ASP A 142 15.33 10.64 -23.01
C ASP A 142 14.43 10.83 -21.77
N LEU A 143 13.27 11.48 -21.91
CA LEU A 143 12.32 11.68 -20.80
C LEU A 143 11.32 10.52 -20.64
N LYS A 144 11.83 9.35 -20.24
CA LYS A 144 11.02 8.23 -19.73
C LYS A 144 11.60 7.63 -18.43
N ASN A 145 10.79 7.63 -17.38
CA ASN A 145 10.89 6.83 -16.15
C ASN A 145 11.96 7.16 -15.07
N SER A 146 12.80 8.19 -15.18
CA SER A 146 13.70 8.59 -14.07
C SER A 146 12.95 9.29 -12.90
N PHE A 147 12.11 10.28 -13.21
CA PHE A 147 11.63 11.31 -12.27
C PHE A 147 10.73 10.86 -11.09
N PHE A 148 10.47 9.56 -10.92
CA PHE A 148 9.68 9.00 -9.81
C PHE A 148 10.46 8.11 -8.83
N GLN A 149 11.78 7.92 -9.02
CA GLN A 149 12.64 7.23 -8.05
C GLN A 149 13.30 8.21 -7.07
N ASP A 150 13.92 9.28 -7.58
CA ASP A 150 14.90 10.10 -6.84
C ASP A 150 14.34 10.85 -5.61
N LYS A 151 13.03 11.12 -5.58
CA LYS A 151 12.37 11.72 -4.41
C LYS A 151 12.03 10.73 -3.29
N VAL A 152 12.17 9.42 -3.50
CA VAL A 152 11.97 8.40 -2.46
C VAL A 152 13.29 8.08 -1.76
N THR A 153 14.40 8.05 -2.49
CA THR A 153 15.75 7.88 -1.92
C THR A 153 16.20 9.10 -1.11
N GLY A 154 16.06 10.31 -1.65
CA GLY A 154 16.48 11.57 -0.99
C GLY A 154 15.73 11.95 0.30
N ILE A 155 14.70 11.19 0.69
CA ILE A 155 14.03 11.32 1.99
C ILE A 155 14.61 10.31 2.99
N LEU A 156 14.94 9.09 2.55
CA LEU A 156 15.44 8.02 3.42
C LEU A 156 16.83 8.32 4.00
N GLU A 157 17.69 8.97 3.19
CA GLU A 157 19.06 9.31 3.58
C GLU A 157 19.11 10.35 4.71
N LYS A 158 18.16 11.30 4.74
CA LYS A 158 18.07 12.34 5.78
C LYS A 158 17.63 11.85 7.16
N PHE A 159 16.99 10.68 7.25
CA PHE A 159 16.69 10.06 8.55
C PHE A 159 17.91 9.34 9.14
N SER A 160 18.93 9.00 8.33
CA SER A 160 20.16 8.35 8.78
C SER A 160 21.06 9.27 9.61
N GLU A 161 21.14 10.55 9.26
CA GLU A 161 22.03 11.52 9.93
C GLU A 161 21.51 11.97 11.30
N ILE A 162 20.18 12.02 11.48
CA ILE A 162 19.56 12.49 12.74
C ILE A 162 19.80 11.49 13.89
N GLU A 163 19.89 10.18 13.60
CA GLU A 163 19.99 9.13 14.63
C GLU A 163 21.39 9.01 15.27
N GLN A 164 22.41 9.73 14.75
CA GLN A 164 23.79 9.67 15.26
C GLN A 164 24.16 10.79 16.25
N VAL A 165 23.36 11.86 16.35
CA VAL A 165 23.72 13.07 17.13
C VAL A 165 23.38 12.95 18.63
N THR A 166 22.48 12.04 19.03
CA THR A 166 21.90 11.98 20.38
C THR A 166 22.65 11.08 21.38
N LYS A 167 23.92 10.74 21.14
CA LYS A 167 24.75 9.89 22.02
C LYS A 167 26.07 10.52 22.44
N ASN A 168 26.03 11.45 23.41
CA ASN A 168 27.01 11.64 24.51
C ASN A 168 26.90 13.04 25.17
N PRO A 169 26.36 13.19 26.39
CA PRO A 169 26.55 14.40 27.19
C PRO A 169 27.84 14.30 28.03
N LYS A 170 28.99 14.73 27.47
CA LYS A 170 30.26 14.86 28.22
C LYS A 170 30.64 16.33 28.45
N LEU A 171 30.16 16.85 29.58
CA LEU A 171 30.91 17.67 30.54
C LEU A 171 32.04 18.58 29.98
N SER A 172 31.74 19.87 29.76
CA SER A 172 32.51 20.99 30.36
C SER A 172 32.11 22.36 29.78
N LYS A 173 31.82 23.34 30.67
CA LYS A 173 32.64 24.57 30.78
C LYS A 173 32.22 25.50 31.94
N ASN A 174 33.21 25.77 32.79
CA ASN A 174 33.45 27.02 33.52
C ASN A 174 33.32 28.27 32.61
N ARG A 175 33.06 29.50 33.08
CA ARG A 175 32.75 30.11 34.41
C ARG A 175 32.39 31.61 34.15
N ASN A 176 32.20 32.39 35.22
CA ASN A 176 32.09 33.87 35.30
C ASN A 176 30.61 34.35 35.17
N GLU A 177 29.98 34.88 36.23
CA GLU A 177 30.10 36.23 36.88
C GLU A 177 29.06 37.22 36.30
N VAL A 178 28.48 38.17 37.04
CA VAL A 178 28.26 38.33 38.51
C VAL A 178 27.14 39.37 38.68
N THR A 179 26.21 39.18 39.64
CA THR A 179 25.60 40.25 40.47
C THR A 179 24.67 39.63 41.53
N GLU A 180 24.45 40.37 42.62
CA GLU A 180 23.60 40.04 43.76
C GLU A 180 22.10 39.99 43.36
N ILE A 181 21.15 39.48 44.17
CA ILE A 181 20.68 40.06 45.45
C ILE A 181 20.26 38.98 46.48
N THR A 182 20.60 39.29 47.72
CA THR A 182 20.22 38.76 49.05
C THR A 182 18.81 38.15 49.23
N HIS A 183 18.71 37.17 50.17
CA HIS A 183 17.61 36.85 51.14
C HIS A 183 17.45 35.31 51.25
N LYS A 184 18.05 34.55 52.20
CA LYS A 184 18.24 34.66 53.67
C LYS A 184 17.09 34.10 54.54
N SER A 185 16.92 32.77 54.56
CA SER A 185 16.43 32.03 55.74
C SER A 185 16.75 30.51 55.69
N ALA A 186 17.11 29.96 56.85
CA ALA A 186 17.33 28.55 57.23
C ALA A 186 17.35 28.51 58.79
N PRO A 187 17.65 27.40 59.52
CA PRO A 187 17.80 25.98 59.14
C PRO A 187 17.03 25.00 60.09
N LYS A 188 17.18 23.68 59.85
CA LYS A 188 17.31 22.53 60.80
C LYS A 188 17.38 21.25 59.93
N GLU A 189 18.36 20.33 60.03
CA GLU A 189 18.81 19.48 61.16
C GLU A 189 17.72 18.48 61.62
N SER A 190 17.96 17.17 61.81
CA SER A 190 19.20 16.36 61.92
C SER A 190 19.23 15.16 60.91
N ILE A 191 20.31 14.43 60.58
CA ILE A 191 21.22 13.51 61.35
C ILE A 191 20.47 12.52 62.27
N ILE A 192 20.78 11.22 62.44
CA ILE A 192 22.01 10.40 62.22
C ILE A 192 21.66 8.98 61.58
N PRO A 193 22.53 7.94 61.42
CA PRO A 193 22.45 7.03 60.24
C PRO A 193 22.40 5.48 60.46
N GLY A 194 22.06 4.75 59.39
CA GLY A 194 22.74 3.51 58.95
C GLY A 194 22.38 2.12 59.54
N GLN A 195 22.23 1.12 58.67
CA GLN A 195 22.53 -0.29 59.01
C GLN A 195 22.89 -1.12 57.75
N SER A 196 23.60 -2.24 57.94
CA SER A 196 24.20 -3.07 56.89
C SER A 196 24.14 -4.55 57.27
N VAL A 197 23.62 -5.41 56.39
CA VAL A 197 23.68 -6.88 56.51
C VAL A 197 23.93 -7.53 55.15
N GLU A 198 24.58 -8.68 55.13
CA GLU A 198 25.12 -9.35 53.95
C GLU A 198 24.15 -10.27 53.19
N LYS A 199 24.50 -10.48 51.91
CA LYS A 199 24.51 -11.76 51.15
C LYS A 199 23.71 -12.94 51.73
N THR A 200 22.93 -13.60 50.87
CA THR A 200 23.01 -15.07 50.74
C THR A 200 22.84 -15.48 49.28
N ILE A 201 23.70 -16.38 48.79
CA ILE A 201 23.61 -16.98 47.45
C ILE A 201 22.96 -18.36 47.58
N LYS A 202 21.89 -18.64 46.82
CA LYS A 202 21.49 -20.01 46.45
C LYS A 202 20.92 -20.07 45.01
N LYS A 203 21.21 -21.18 44.33
CA LYS A 203 20.91 -21.50 42.92
C LYS A 203 21.24 -23.00 42.72
N PRO A 204 20.74 -23.66 41.66
CA PRO A 204 19.35 -23.94 41.30
C PRO A 204 18.94 -25.35 41.81
N ASP A 205 17.89 -25.97 41.23
CA ASP A 205 17.75 -27.38 40.79
C ASP A 205 16.23 -27.71 40.59
N PRO A 206 15.79 -28.88 40.06
CA PRO A 206 15.68 -29.07 38.62
C PRO A 206 14.29 -29.58 38.14
N VAL A 207 14.22 -30.01 36.87
CA VAL A 207 13.01 -30.43 36.13
C VAL A 207 12.66 -31.92 36.35
N PRO A 208 11.35 -32.25 36.42
CA PRO A 208 10.75 -33.43 35.79
C PRO A 208 9.83 -32.95 34.64
N ASP A 209 9.96 -33.38 33.37
CA ASP A 209 10.04 -34.74 32.83
C ASP A 209 8.86 -35.63 33.22
N PHE A 210 7.91 -35.75 32.29
CA PHE A 210 6.85 -36.76 32.29
C PHE A 210 6.51 -37.15 30.84
N GLY A 211 7.29 -38.08 30.30
CA GLY A 211 6.79 -39.38 29.85
C GLY A 211 5.72 -39.46 28.76
N ASP A 212 6.04 -40.17 27.68
CA ASP A 212 5.12 -40.59 26.63
C ASP A 212 3.86 -41.31 27.15
N ARG A 213 2.76 -41.16 26.40
CA ARG A 213 1.77 -42.24 26.29
C ARG A 213 1.18 -42.34 24.88
N VAL A 214 0.92 -43.57 24.47
CA VAL A 214 0.83 -44.03 23.08
C VAL A 214 -0.40 -44.93 22.91
N LEU A 215 -1.02 -44.86 21.71
CA LEU A 215 -2.20 -45.65 21.27
C LEU A 215 -3.51 -45.31 22.06
N GLU A 216 -4.72 -45.62 21.57
CA GLU A 216 -5.09 -46.55 20.47
C GLU A 216 -6.23 -46.02 19.56
N ARG A 217 -6.81 -46.88 18.70
CA ARG A 217 -7.77 -46.58 17.62
C ARG A 217 -9.25 -46.81 18.00
N PRO A 218 -10.21 -46.28 17.22
CA PRO A 218 -11.65 -46.41 17.47
C PRO A 218 -12.28 -47.64 16.80
N PRO A 219 -13.56 -47.93 17.12
CA PRO A 219 -14.48 -48.53 16.15
C PRO A 219 -15.79 -47.75 15.94
N GLN A 220 -16.08 -47.50 14.66
CA GLN A 220 -17.36 -47.74 13.95
C GLN A 220 -18.73 -47.28 14.51
N SER A 221 -19.49 -46.65 13.60
CA SER A 221 -20.95 -46.48 13.65
C SER A 221 -21.68 -47.83 13.51
N PRO A 222 -22.96 -47.92 13.91
CA PRO A 222 -23.97 -48.16 12.86
C PRO A 222 -25.28 -47.35 13.01
N GLU A 223 -25.85 -46.99 11.85
CA GLU A 223 -27.30 -46.78 11.61
C GLU A 223 -28.03 -48.16 11.49
N PRO A 224 -29.38 -48.27 11.37
CA PRO A 224 -30.37 -47.22 11.05
C PRO A 224 -31.71 -47.22 11.84
N GLY A 225 -32.41 -46.08 11.74
CA GLY A 225 -33.84 -46.03 11.39
C GLY A 225 -34.92 -46.34 12.45
N HIS A 226 -35.94 -45.49 12.50
CA HIS A 226 -37.34 -45.90 12.36
C HIS A 226 -38.22 -44.70 11.96
N GLN A 227 -39.32 -44.96 11.26
CA GLN A 227 -40.38 -44.00 10.95
C GLN A 227 -41.52 -44.15 11.98
N CYS A 228 -42.32 -43.09 12.17
CA CYS A 228 -43.78 -43.05 11.97
C CYS A 228 -44.51 -42.04 12.90
N ILE A 229 -45.78 -41.79 12.55
CA ILE A 229 -46.86 -41.18 13.34
C ILE A 229 -46.79 -39.65 13.56
N ALA A 230 -47.65 -38.92 12.84
CA ALA A 230 -48.33 -37.71 13.32
C ALA A 230 -49.71 -38.11 13.88
N PRO A 231 -50.39 -37.30 14.72
CA PRO A 231 -51.32 -36.32 14.14
C PRO A 231 -51.66 -35.05 14.98
N ALA A 232 -52.48 -34.19 14.37
CA ALA A 232 -53.53 -33.32 14.97
C ALA A 232 -53.17 -32.02 15.76
N ASP A 233 -53.54 -30.90 15.13
CA ASP A 233 -54.38 -29.80 15.64
C ASP A 233 -54.07 -29.08 16.98
N LYS A 234 -53.67 -27.80 16.86
CA LYS A 234 -54.61 -26.66 17.03
C LYS A 234 -54.00 -25.30 16.61
N PRO A 235 -54.81 -24.31 16.17
CA PRO A 235 -54.36 -22.96 15.85
C PRO A 235 -54.59 -21.97 17.00
N ILE A 236 -53.56 -21.25 17.45
CA ILE A 236 -53.68 -20.14 18.41
C ILE A 236 -52.71 -19.00 18.04
N ASP A 237 -53.31 -17.82 17.83
CA ASP A 237 -52.86 -16.43 17.93
C ASP A 237 -51.56 -15.91 17.28
N GLN A 238 -51.70 -14.68 16.75
CA GLN A 238 -50.63 -13.85 16.21
C GLN A 238 -50.07 -12.93 17.30
N ALA A 239 -48.76 -12.95 17.55
CA ALA A 239 -48.07 -11.89 18.27
C ALA A 239 -46.61 -11.74 17.82
N GLN A 240 -46.24 -10.51 17.48
CA GLN A 240 -44.88 -9.95 17.59
C GLN A 240 -43.70 -10.76 17.00
N GLN A 241 -43.31 -10.44 15.76
CA GLN A 241 -41.89 -10.21 15.42
C GLN A 241 -41.76 -9.43 14.09
N THR A 242 -41.65 -8.11 14.23
CA THR A 242 -41.17 -7.16 13.22
C THR A 242 -40.09 -6.35 13.93
N GLU A 243 -39.03 -5.95 13.21
CA GLU A 243 -37.75 -5.48 13.80
C GLU A 243 -36.98 -6.66 14.46
N GLU A 244 -35.67 -6.87 14.25
CA GLU A 244 -34.64 -6.07 13.58
C GLU A 244 -33.88 -6.91 12.52
N GLU A 245 -33.96 -6.57 11.23
CA GLU A 245 -32.97 -6.99 10.22
C GLU A 245 -32.36 -5.72 9.59
N GLU A 246 -31.58 -4.96 10.38
CA GLU A 246 -30.78 -3.84 9.89
C GLU A 246 -29.67 -4.35 8.96
N ARG A 247 -30.03 -4.59 7.69
CA ARG A 247 -29.05 -4.70 6.61
C ARG A 247 -28.32 -3.38 6.50
N GLU A 248 -26.98 -3.42 6.57
CA GLU A 248 -26.08 -2.29 6.33
C GLU A 248 -26.23 -1.75 4.89
N GLN A 249 -27.30 -1.00 4.63
CA GLN A 249 -27.44 -0.16 3.45
C GLN A 249 -26.29 0.86 3.52
N PRO A 250 -25.37 0.90 2.54
CA PRO A 250 -24.22 1.79 2.60
C PRO A 250 -24.72 3.24 2.65
N ILE A 251 -24.41 3.94 3.75
CA ILE A 251 -24.89 5.29 4.04
C ILE A 251 -24.63 6.17 2.81
N LYS A 252 -25.71 6.52 2.13
CA LYS A 252 -25.65 7.15 0.80
C LYS A 252 -25.37 8.64 0.97
N VAL A 253 -24.10 8.97 1.19
CA VAL A 253 -23.63 10.35 1.35
C VAL A 253 -23.99 11.18 0.11
N VAL A 254 -25.06 11.97 0.23
CA VAL A 254 -25.50 12.91 -0.80
C VAL A 254 -24.78 14.23 -0.58
N ASN A 255 -23.92 14.60 -1.52
CA ASN A 255 -23.20 15.86 -1.47
C ASN A 255 -24.15 17.04 -1.76
N GLN A 256 -24.44 17.84 -0.73
CA GLN A 256 -25.35 18.99 -0.82
C GLN A 256 -24.81 20.09 -1.76
N LYS A 257 -23.48 20.31 -1.80
CA LYS A 257 -22.83 21.30 -2.68
C LYS A 257 -22.56 20.79 -4.10
N ALA A 258 -23.03 19.59 -4.46
CA ALA A 258 -22.62 18.92 -5.70
C ALA A 258 -22.94 19.71 -6.99
N LYS A 259 -23.90 20.65 -6.97
CA LYS A 259 -24.17 21.53 -8.12
C LYS A 259 -23.03 22.55 -8.29
N GLU A 260 -22.79 23.37 -7.28
CA GLU A 260 -21.74 24.40 -7.26
C GLU A 260 -20.36 23.82 -7.59
N GLN A 261 -20.07 22.64 -7.05
CA GLN A 261 -18.82 21.94 -7.30
C GLN A 261 -18.69 21.41 -8.74
N LEU A 262 -19.79 21.04 -9.41
CA LEU A 262 -19.78 20.68 -10.83
C LEU A 262 -19.60 21.91 -11.72
N ASP A 263 -20.29 23.01 -11.42
CA ASP A 263 -20.15 24.28 -12.13
C ASP A 263 -18.69 24.80 -12.02
N LEU A 264 -18.07 24.67 -10.84
CA LEU A 264 -16.67 24.99 -10.61
C LEU A 264 -15.70 24.06 -11.37
N VAL A 265 -15.97 22.75 -11.43
CA VAL A 265 -15.17 21.77 -12.18
C VAL A 265 -15.22 22.04 -13.70
N ASP A 266 -16.37 22.42 -14.25
CA ASP A 266 -16.50 22.75 -15.67
C ASP A 266 -15.76 24.05 -16.03
N SER A 267 -15.90 25.10 -15.20
CA SER A 267 -15.14 26.37 -15.37
C SER A 267 -13.61 26.20 -15.33
N LEU A 268 -13.13 25.13 -14.68
CA LEU A 268 -11.72 24.74 -14.65
C LEU A 268 -11.25 23.99 -15.91
N GLY A 269 -12.12 23.85 -16.92
CA GLY A 269 -11.85 23.17 -18.19
C GLY A 269 -11.96 21.65 -18.13
N ILE A 270 -12.55 21.09 -17.06
CA ILE A 270 -12.62 19.65 -16.83
C ILE A 270 -13.93 19.10 -17.38
N ARG A 271 -13.91 18.68 -18.65
CA ARG A 271 -15.10 18.16 -19.37
C ARG A 271 -15.88 17.14 -18.54
N LEU A 272 -17.10 17.51 -18.12
CA LEU A 272 -17.97 16.69 -17.29
C LEU A 272 -18.51 15.46 -18.05
N ASN A 273 -18.04 14.28 -17.66
CA ASN A 273 -18.61 12.99 -18.06
C ASN A 273 -19.70 12.56 -17.05
N PRO A 274 -20.80 11.88 -17.44
CA PRO A 274 -21.78 11.32 -16.51
C PRO A 274 -21.21 10.51 -15.34
N ALA A 275 -20.04 9.86 -15.51
CA ALA A 275 -19.31 9.19 -14.44
C ALA A 275 -18.71 10.17 -13.40
N LEU A 276 -18.19 11.33 -13.84
CA LEU A 276 -17.72 12.41 -12.95
C LEU A 276 -18.89 13.07 -12.22
N VAL A 277 -19.99 13.33 -12.93
CA VAL A 277 -21.23 13.86 -12.35
C VAL A 277 -21.78 12.94 -11.26
N ARG A 278 -21.67 11.62 -11.45
CA ARG A 278 -22.00 10.62 -10.41
C ARG A 278 -21.02 10.70 -9.25
N LEU A 279 -19.70 10.69 -9.52
CA LEU A 279 -18.65 10.73 -8.50
C LEU A 279 -18.78 11.94 -7.57
N VAL A 280 -18.96 13.16 -8.10
CA VAL A 280 -19.12 14.38 -7.28
C VAL A 280 -20.38 14.31 -6.41
N LYS A 281 -21.48 13.75 -6.91
CA LYS A 281 -22.74 13.62 -6.15
C LYS A 281 -22.70 12.58 -5.02
N THR A 282 -21.86 11.56 -5.12
CA THR A 282 -21.73 10.47 -4.13
C THR A 282 -20.53 10.61 -3.19
N THR A 283 -19.74 11.67 -3.31
CA THR A 283 -18.49 11.87 -2.56
C THR A 283 -18.62 13.12 -1.69
N ALA A 284 -18.18 13.07 -0.43
CA ALA A 284 -18.33 14.19 0.50
C ALA A 284 -17.70 15.50 -0.03
N ALA A 285 -18.35 16.63 0.28
CA ALA A 285 -18.03 17.93 -0.30
C ALA A 285 -16.56 18.34 -0.12
N GLU A 286 -15.99 18.11 1.07
CA GLU A 286 -14.61 18.42 1.45
C GLU A 286 -13.58 17.72 0.57
N ILE A 287 -13.83 16.46 0.18
CA ILE A 287 -12.96 15.64 -0.67
C ILE A 287 -12.90 16.25 -2.08
N ILE A 288 -14.05 16.71 -2.58
CA ILE A 288 -14.16 17.36 -3.88
C ILE A 288 -13.49 18.75 -3.85
N GLU A 289 -13.71 19.54 -2.80
CA GLU A 289 -13.01 20.82 -2.59
C GLU A 289 -11.48 20.64 -2.52
N GLY A 290 -11.00 19.63 -1.79
CA GLY A 290 -9.58 19.27 -1.74
C GLY A 290 -9.03 18.83 -3.09
N ALA A 291 -9.77 18.04 -3.86
CA ALA A 291 -9.37 17.61 -5.21
C ALA A 291 -9.34 18.76 -6.22
N ILE A 292 -10.30 19.69 -6.13
CA ILE A 292 -10.32 20.94 -6.92
C ILE A 292 -9.08 21.79 -6.58
N ALA A 293 -8.81 22.01 -5.29
CA ALA A 293 -7.65 22.76 -4.84
C ALA A 293 -6.31 22.12 -5.27
N ALA A 294 -6.21 20.79 -5.22
CA ALA A 294 -5.05 20.04 -5.70
C ALA A 294 -4.82 20.22 -7.22
N TYR A 295 -5.89 20.13 -8.03
CA TYR A 295 -5.82 20.38 -9.47
C TYR A 295 -5.45 21.83 -9.78
N GLN A 296 -6.05 22.81 -9.09
CA GLN A 296 -5.74 24.24 -9.27
C GLN A 296 -4.26 24.54 -8.96
N ARG A 297 -3.71 23.98 -7.87
CA ARG A 297 -2.28 24.10 -7.54
C ARG A 297 -1.42 23.50 -8.65
N TYR A 298 -1.65 22.23 -9.00
CA TYR A 298 -0.85 21.53 -10.00
C TYR A 298 -0.88 22.20 -11.39
N ARG A 299 -2.04 22.75 -11.80
CA ARG A 299 -2.23 23.47 -13.08
C ARG A 299 -1.46 24.80 -13.17
N ARG A 300 -1.08 25.43 -12.05
CA ARG A 300 -0.25 26.65 -12.08
C ARG A 300 1.18 26.34 -12.56
N ASP A 301 1.71 25.22 -12.08
CA ASP A 301 3.12 24.87 -12.27
C ASP A 301 3.34 23.87 -13.43
N HIS A 302 2.30 23.12 -13.83
CA HIS A 302 2.40 22.03 -14.81
C HIS A 302 1.23 21.98 -15.80
N TYR A 303 1.51 21.67 -17.07
CA TYR A 303 0.49 21.37 -18.08
C TYR A 303 -0.17 20.00 -17.85
N VAL A 304 -1.50 19.97 -17.69
CA VAL A 304 -2.26 18.74 -17.41
C VAL A 304 -2.87 18.16 -18.68
N LYS A 305 -2.19 17.20 -19.30
CA LYS A 305 -2.63 16.52 -20.54
C LYS A 305 -4.00 15.82 -20.45
N ASN A 306 -4.41 15.39 -19.25
CA ASN A 306 -5.74 14.81 -19.01
C ASN A 306 -6.30 15.32 -17.66
N PRO A 307 -7.04 16.45 -17.66
CA PRO A 307 -7.51 17.07 -16.44
C PRO A 307 -8.60 16.24 -15.73
N ALA A 308 -9.46 15.56 -16.48
CA ALA A 308 -10.47 14.65 -15.93
C ALA A 308 -9.81 13.44 -15.22
N GLY A 309 -8.78 12.85 -15.83
CA GLY A 309 -8.00 11.77 -15.23
C GLY A 309 -7.25 12.22 -13.96
N PHE A 310 -6.65 13.42 -13.99
CA PHE A 310 -6.01 14.00 -12.80
C PHE A 310 -7.03 14.24 -11.68
N PHE A 311 -8.22 14.77 -11.99
CA PHE A 311 -9.26 15.02 -11.00
C PHE A 311 -9.76 13.74 -10.33
N VAL A 312 -10.01 12.66 -11.09
CA VAL A 312 -10.35 11.35 -10.50
C VAL A 312 -9.22 10.81 -9.62
N TYR A 313 -7.97 10.97 -10.04
CA TYR A 313 -6.81 10.61 -9.21
C TYR A 313 -6.75 11.45 -7.93
N ALA A 314 -7.00 12.76 -7.99
CA ALA A 314 -7.02 13.65 -6.84
C ALA A 314 -8.15 13.32 -5.86
N VAL A 315 -9.37 13.05 -6.34
CA VAL A 315 -10.51 12.60 -5.51
C VAL A 315 -10.21 11.25 -4.86
N ARG A 316 -9.65 10.28 -5.60
CA ARG A 316 -9.26 8.98 -5.06
C ARG A 316 -8.15 9.11 -4.03
N ASN A 317 -7.12 9.90 -4.31
CA ASN A 317 -6.03 10.12 -3.38
C ASN A 317 -6.53 10.86 -2.13
N ALA A 318 -7.47 11.81 -2.26
CA ALA A 318 -8.11 12.45 -1.12
C ALA A 318 -8.93 11.46 -0.27
N LEU A 319 -9.69 10.53 -0.89
CA LEU A 319 -10.37 9.43 -0.19
C LEU A 319 -9.38 8.52 0.56
N GLU A 320 -8.33 8.06 -0.12
CA GLU A 320 -7.27 7.22 0.48
C GLU A 320 -6.51 7.95 1.61
N ASN A 321 -6.45 9.29 1.56
CA ASN A 321 -5.86 10.16 2.58
C ASN A 321 -6.88 10.78 3.57
N GLN A 322 -8.17 10.44 3.55
CA GLN A 322 -9.06 10.76 4.68
C GLN A 322 -8.61 10.00 5.93
N HIS A 323 -8.07 8.79 5.73
CA HIS A 323 -7.34 8.01 6.74
C HIS A 323 -5.88 8.45 6.94
N THR A 324 -5.51 9.65 6.49
CA THR A 324 -4.26 10.34 6.86
C THR A 324 -4.48 11.80 7.26
N ASN A 325 -5.73 12.29 7.31
CA ASN A 325 -6.01 13.52 8.06
C ASN A 325 -5.72 13.23 9.53
N HIS A 326 -4.69 13.89 10.06
CA HIS A 326 -4.13 13.66 11.39
C HIS A 326 -5.22 13.77 12.48
N GLN A 327 -6.10 14.76 12.33
CA GLN A 327 -7.28 15.00 13.18
C GLN A 327 -8.34 13.88 13.08
N SER A 328 -8.72 13.45 11.86
CA SER A 328 -9.71 12.37 11.69
C SER A 328 -9.19 11.02 12.20
N ASN A 329 -7.91 10.74 11.98
CA ASN A 329 -7.24 9.56 12.53
C ASN A 329 -7.18 9.61 14.06
N PHE A 330 -6.79 10.76 14.62
CA PHE A 330 -6.77 10.96 16.06
C PHE A 330 -8.13 10.73 16.68
N PHE A 331 -9.21 11.29 16.13
CA PHE A 331 -10.55 11.10 16.70
C PHE A 331 -11.03 9.65 16.64
N PHE A 332 -10.83 8.94 15.52
CA PHE A 332 -11.16 7.51 15.42
C PHE A 332 -10.36 6.67 16.44
N TRP A 333 -9.07 6.96 16.58
CA TRP A 333 -8.17 6.31 17.53
C TRP A 333 -8.57 6.57 18.99
N PHE A 334 -8.85 7.83 19.32
CA PHE A 334 -9.24 8.28 20.65
C PHE A 334 -10.59 7.71 21.07
N GLU A 335 -11.57 7.69 20.16
CA GLU A 335 -12.89 7.11 20.46
C GLU A 335 -12.79 5.60 20.76
N ALA A 336 -11.92 4.88 20.04
CA ALA A 336 -11.64 3.47 20.32
C ALA A 336 -10.92 3.26 21.66
N MET A 337 -9.93 4.10 22.00
CA MET A 337 -9.29 4.09 23.33
C MET A 337 -10.26 4.45 24.47
N ARG A 338 -11.22 5.34 24.22
CA ARG A 338 -12.30 5.71 25.13
C ARG A 338 -13.30 4.57 25.34
N LYS A 339 -13.69 3.87 24.28
CA LYS A 339 -14.52 2.65 24.34
C LYS A 339 -13.85 1.50 25.11
N ILE A 340 -12.52 1.42 25.09
CA ILE A 340 -11.71 0.49 25.91
C ILE A 340 -11.58 0.98 27.39
N GLY A 341 -12.07 2.18 27.71
CA GLY A 341 -12.02 2.75 29.07
C GLY A 341 -10.63 3.26 29.49
N ARG A 342 -9.67 3.36 28.56
CA ARG A 342 -8.27 3.72 28.90
C ARG A 342 -8.02 5.24 28.89
N LEU A 343 -8.67 5.98 28.01
CA LEU A 343 -8.51 7.43 27.87
C LEU A 343 -9.87 8.13 27.96
N GLY A 344 -9.96 9.19 28.77
CA GLY A 344 -11.17 9.99 28.93
C GLY A 344 -11.08 11.44 28.42
N TYR A 345 -9.87 11.94 28.16
CA TYR A 345 -9.63 13.35 27.83
C TYR A 345 -8.47 13.53 26.85
N TYR A 346 -8.57 14.56 26.01
CA TYR A 346 -7.55 15.03 25.09
C TYR A 346 -7.45 16.56 25.12
N GLU A 347 -6.32 17.07 24.66
CA GLU A 347 -6.01 18.49 24.55
C GLU A 347 -5.34 18.73 23.19
N GLU A 348 -5.73 19.79 22.48
CA GLU A 348 -5.11 20.20 21.21
C GLU A 348 -4.11 21.33 21.51
N LYS A 349 -2.86 21.17 21.08
CA LYS A 349 -1.78 22.16 21.25
C LYS A 349 -0.97 22.25 19.97
N ASP A 350 -0.84 23.47 19.44
CA ASP A 350 -0.09 23.79 18.22
C ASP A 350 -0.48 22.97 16.98
N GLY A 351 -1.73 22.47 16.94
CA GLY A 351 -2.27 21.59 15.90
C GLY A 351 -2.01 20.09 16.11
N ASP A 352 -1.33 19.72 17.20
CA ASP A 352 -1.06 18.34 17.60
C ASP A 352 -2.00 17.88 18.74
N TYR A 353 -2.28 16.57 18.78
CA TYR A 353 -3.23 15.98 19.72
C TYR A 353 -2.54 15.25 20.87
N PHE A 354 -2.75 15.75 22.08
CA PHE A 354 -2.22 15.19 23.32
C PHE A 354 -3.33 14.50 24.12
N VAL A 355 -3.01 13.37 24.73
CA VAL A 355 -3.95 12.60 25.55
C VAL A 355 -3.35 12.26 26.90
N ARG A 356 -4.24 12.12 27.89
CA ARG A 356 -3.86 11.92 29.29
C ARG A 356 -3.68 10.43 29.63
N ASP A 357 -2.46 9.92 29.49
CA ASP A 357 -2.07 8.57 29.96
C ASP A 357 -1.66 8.69 31.45
N GLY A 358 -2.66 8.67 32.34
CA GLY A 358 -2.48 8.81 33.79
C GLY A 358 -2.28 10.26 34.26
N GLN A 359 -1.07 10.58 34.74
CA GLN A 359 -0.72 11.92 35.23
C GLN A 359 -0.11 12.84 34.15
N HIS A 360 0.30 12.29 33.00
CA HIS A 360 1.00 13.06 31.96
C HIS A 360 0.16 13.17 30.69
N PHE A 361 0.32 14.30 30.00
CA PHE A 361 -0.11 14.46 28.61
C PHE A 361 0.98 13.92 27.69
N VAL A 362 0.58 13.09 26.72
CA VAL A 362 1.46 12.41 25.77
C VAL A 362 0.87 12.59 24.38
N SER A 363 1.69 12.92 23.37
CA SER A 363 1.22 12.96 21.98
C SER A 363 0.66 11.58 21.57
N TRP A 364 -0.49 11.57 20.90
CA TRP A 364 -1.14 10.33 20.50
C TRP A 364 -0.25 9.45 19.60
N GLN A 365 0.63 10.06 18.81
CA GLN A 365 1.61 9.35 17.97
C GLN A 365 2.51 8.43 18.80
N VAL A 366 3.03 8.92 19.93
CA VAL A 366 3.92 8.15 20.83
C VAL A 366 3.18 6.95 21.44
N LEU A 367 1.86 7.00 21.58
CA LEU A 367 1.06 5.84 21.99
C LEU A 367 0.80 4.86 20.84
N VAL A 368 0.63 5.35 19.60
CA VAL A 368 0.58 4.50 18.39
C VAL A 368 1.90 3.75 18.20
N GLU A 369 3.05 4.41 18.37
CA GLU A 369 4.39 3.82 18.34
C GLU A 369 4.60 2.76 19.44
N ARG A 370 4.05 2.98 20.64
CA ARG A 370 3.98 2.00 21.72
C ARG A 370 3.04 0.81 21.43
N GLY A 371 2.51 0.69 20.21
CA GLY A 371 1.72 -0.45 19.73
C GLY A 371 0.20 -0.26 19.81
N TRP A 372 -0.31 0.88 20.27
CA TRP A 372 -1.75 1.18 20.25
C TRP A 372 -2.19 1.63 18.86
N THR A 373 -2.04 0.79 17.83
CA THR A 373 -2.47 1.11 16.47
C THR A 373 -4.00 0.99 16.34
N CYS A 374 -4.59 1.70 15.36
CA CYS A 374 -6.03 1.58 15.08
C CYS A 374 -6.46 0.13 14.80
N GLU A 375 -5.61 -0.66 14.12
CA GLU A 375 -5.85 -2.10 13.89
C GLU A 375 -5.88 -2.91 15.20
N TYR A 376 -4.95 -2.64 16.13
CA TYR A 376 -4.92 -3.28 17.44
C TYR A 376 -6.17 -2.94 18.27
N LEU A 377 -6.58 -1.66 18.26
CA LEU A 377 -7.78 -1.18 18.94
C LEU A 377 -9.06 -1.81 18.36
N GLN A 378 -9.23 -1.83 17.04
CA GLN A 378 -10.36 -2.51 16.38
C GLN A 378 -10.40 -4.01 16.73
N LYS A 379 -9.24 -4.69 16.72
CA LYS A 379 -9.14 -6.11 17.08
C LYS A 379 -9.47 -6.38 18.56
N ARG A 380 -9.27 -5.39 19.43
CA ARG A 380 -9.58 -5.45 20.87
C ARG A 380 -11.04 -5.09 21.18
N LEU A 381 -11.70 -4.30 20.34
CA LEU A 381 -13.14 -3.99 20.42
C LEU A 381 -14.06 -5.07 19.81
N ARG A 382 -13.48 -6.06 19.11
CA ARG A 382 -14.19 -7.25 18.58
C ARG A 382 -14.03 -8.47 19.51
N ARG A 383 -13.84 -8.23 20.81
CA ARG A 383 -13.65 -9.21 21.88
C ARG A 383 -14.38 -8.75 23.13
#